data_AF-A0A9E5DWQ7-F1
#
_entry.id   AF-A0A9E5DWQ7-F1
#
_cell.length_a   1.000
_cell.length_b   1.000
_cell.length_c   1.000
_cell.angle_alpha   90.00
_cell.angle_beta   90.00
_cell.angle_gamma   90.00
#
_symmetry.space_group_name_H-M   'P 1'
#
loop_
_entity.id
_entity.type
_entity.pdbx_description
1 polymer ?
#
loop_
_entity_poly.entity_id
_entity_poly.type
_entity_poly.pdbx_seq_one_letter_code
_entity_poly.pdbx_strand_id
1 'polypeptide(L)' 'MQPAMVSQDEQFELLERLAVEHSALERRLTELDSYHSLTAQEELERAQVKKLKLQKKDHIEGLSRITGIA' A
#
# COMPACT_ATOMS: atom_id res chain seq x y z
N MET A 1 -13.40 -25.26 7.26
CA MET A 1 -13.25 -24.00 8.01
C MET A 1 -14.05 -22.95 7.27
N GLN A 2 -15.09 -22.39 7.89
CA GLN A 2 -15.91 -21.34 7.29
C GLN A 2 -15.07 -20.05 7.25
N PRO A 3 -14.99 -19.31 6.11
CA PRO A 3 -14.34 -18.01 6.12
C PRO A 3 -15.22 -17.10 7.00
N ALA A 4 -14.66 -16.62 8.11
CA ALA A 4 -15.30 -15.57 8.89
C ALA A 4 -15.56 -14.41 7.92
N MET A 5 -16.83 -14.11 7.68
CA MET A 5 -17.26 -12.92 6.98
C MET A 5 -16.73 -11.74 7.79
N VAL A 6 -15.60 -11.19 7.36
CA VAL A 6 -15.04 -9.95 7.90
C VAL A 6 -16.14 -8.91 7.79
N SER A 7 -16.52 -8.29 8.91
CA SER A 7 -17.62 -7.33 8.96
C SER A 7 -17.34 -6.17 8.01
N GLN A 8 -18.38 -5.51 7.49
CA GLN A 8 -18.19 -4.40 6.54
C GLN A 8 -17.34 -3.28 7.16
N ASP A 9 -17.47 -3.03 8.47
CA ASP A 9 -16.63 -2.13 9.25
C ASP A 9 -15.16 -2.55 9.26
N GLU A 10 -14.86 -3.83 9.50
CA GLU A 10 -13.49 -4.37 9.49
C GLU A 10 -12.84 -4.25 8.09
N GLN A 11 -13.64 -4.40 7.03
CA GLN A 11 -13.17 -4.21 5.65
C GLN A 11 -12.87 -2.73 5.36
N PHE A 12 -13.69 -1.82 5.90
CA PHE A 12 -13.46 -0.38 5.77
C PHE A 12 -12.21 0.06 6.55
N GLU A 13 -12.05 -0.38 7.80
CA GLU A 13 -10.86 -0.12 8.61
C GLU A 13 -9.59 -0.65 7.93
N LEU A 14 -9.66 -1.83 7.33
CA LEU A 14 -8.53 -2.40 6.58
C LEU A 14 -8.20 -1.54 5.35
N LEU A 15 -9.20 -1.06 4.62
CA LEU A 15 -9.02 -0.22 3.45
C LEU A 15 -8.41 1.15 3.83
N GLU A 16 -8.89 1.77 4.91
CA GLU A 16 -8.30 3.01 5.45
C GLU A 16 -6.84 2.80 5.86
N ARG A 17 -6.53 1.71 6.56
CA ARG A 17 -5.15 1.37 6.95
C ARG A 17 -4.26 1.18 5.73
N LEU A 18 -4.71 0.42 4.74
CA LEU A 18 -3.96 0.20 3.50
C LEU A 18 -3.73 1.51 2.74
N ALA A 19 -4.71 2.41 2.72
CA ALA A 19 -4.59 3.72 2.08
C ALA A 19 -3.58 4.62 2.80
N VAL A 20 -3.61 4.65 4.14
CA VAL A 20 -2.62 5.40 4.95
C VAL A 20 -1.21 4.86 4.72
N GLU A 21 -1.04 3.54 4.73
CA GLU A 21 0.25 2.91 4.48
C GLU A 21 0.74 3.14 3.04
N HIS A 22 -0.16 3.10 2.05
CA HIS A 22 0.16 3.45 0.67
C HIS A 22 0.63 4.91 0.56
N SER A 23 -0.07 5.85 1.19
CA SER A 23 0.32 7.26 1.25
C SER A 23 1.70 7.46 1.91
N ALA A 24 2.00 6.70 2.96
CA ALA A 24 3.32 6.75 3.62
C ALA A 24 4.43 6.26 2.68
N LEU A 25 4.21 5.17 1.94
CA LEU A 25 5.14 4.67 0.94
C LEU A 25 5.31 5.66 -0.22
N GLU A 26 4.25 6.36 -0.64
CA GLU A 26 4.34 7.41 -1.66
C GLU A 26 5.18 8.60 -1.21
N ARG A 27 5.00 9.04 0.04
CA ARG A 27 5.85 10.07 0.63
C ARG A 27 7.31 9.62 0.65
N ARG A 28 7.58 8.41 1.14
CA ARG A 28 8.95 7.87 1.20
C ARG A 28 9.58 7.74 -0.19
N LEU A 29 8.80 7.30 -1.18
CA LEU A 29 9.26 7.25 -2.56
C LEU A 29 9.60 8.63 -3.10
N THR A 30 8.78 9.64 -2.79
CA THR A 30 8.98 11.03 -3.22
C THR A 30 10.23 11.63 -2.59
N GLU A 31 10.47 11.36 -1.31
CA GLU A 31 11.71 11.74 -0.62
C GLU A 31 12.93 11.13 -1.31
N LEU A 32 12.88 9.81 -1.60
CA LEU A 32 13.96 9.13 -2.32
C LEU A 32 14.17 9.67 -3.73
N ASP A 33 13.09 9.96 -4.47
CA ASP A 33 13.18 10.53 -5.83
C ASP A 33 13.68 11.99 -5.82
N SER A 34 13.56 12.68 -4.69
CA SER A 34 14.10 14.04 -4.52
C SER A 34 15.60 14.07 -4.29
N TYR A 35 16.26 12.94 -3.97
CA TYR A 35 17.70 12.91 -3.83
C TYR A 35 18.38 12.94 -5.20
N HIS A 36 19.30 13.89 -5.38
CA HIS A 36 20.05 14.04 -6.64
C HIS A 36 20.87 12.80 -7.00
N SER A 37 21.38 12.10 -5.98
CA SER A 37 22.06 10.82 -6.11
C SER A 37 21.66 9.94 -4.92
N LEU A 38 21.21 8.73 -5.21
CA LEU A 38 20.88 7.72 -4.21
C LEU A 38 22.12 6.87 -3.93
N THR A 39 22.35 6.52 -2.66
CA THR A 39 23.29 5.45 -2.32
C THR A 39 22.71 4.10 -2.74
N ALA A 40 23.56 3.06 -2.84
CA ALA A 40 23.11 1.71 -3.17
C ALA A 40 22.03 1.18 -2.18
N GLN A 41 22.09 1.61 -0.91
CA GLN A 41 21.07 1.26 0.08
C GLN A 41 19.75 1.97 -0.19
N GLU A 42 19.79 3.25 -0.58
CA GLU A 42 18.59 4.02 -0.90
C GLU A 42 17.98 3.60 -2.24
N GLU A 43 18.77 3.14 -3.21
CA GLU A 43 18.25 2.52 -4.44
C GLU A 43 17.51 1.22 -4.15
N LEU A 44 18.08 0.39 -3.26
CA LEU A 44 17.43 -0.84 -2.79
C LEU A 44 16.15 -0.52 -2.02
N GLU A 45 16.18 0.49 -1.14
CA GLU A 45 14.99 0.99 -0.44
C GLU A 45 13.94 1.49 -1.44
N ARG A 46 14.32 2.27 -2.46
CA ARG A 46 13.42 2.75 -3.51
C ARG A 46 12.74 1.61 -4.25
N ALA A 47 13.50 0.57 -4.61
CA ALA A 47 12.94 -0.63 -5.24
C ALA A 47 11.97 -1.38 -4.33
N GLN A 48 12.30 -1.50 -3.04
CA GLN A 48 11.43 -2.12 -2.04
C GLN A 48 10.14 -1.31 -1.82
N VAL A 49 10.25 0.01 -1.68
CA VAL A 49 9.11 0.93 -1.52
C VAL A 49 8.18 0.85 -2.73
N LYS A 50 8.71 0.82 -3.97
CA LYS A 50 7.90 0.62 -5.18
C LYS A 50 7.15 -0.70 -5.15
N LYS A 51 7.81 -1.79 -4.76
CA LYS A 51 7.20 -3.12 -4.67
C LYS A 51 6.09 -3.15 -3.62
N LEU A 52 6.34 -2.61 -2.42
CA LEU A 52 5.36 -2.54 -1.34
C LEU A 52 4.17 -1.67 -1.72
N LYS A 53 4.40 -0.55 -2.41
CA LYS A 53 3.35 0.33 -2.93
C LYS A 53 2.45 -0.43 -3.90
N LEU A 54 3.04 -1.14 -4.85
CA LEU A 54 2.29 -1.95 -5.82
C LEU A 54 1.44 -3.01 -5.10
N GLN A 55 2.04 -3.78 -4.19
CA GLN A 55 1.32 -4.81 -3.42
C GLN A 55 0.14 -4.24 -2.62
N LYS A 56 0.30 -3.07 -1.99
CA LYS A 56 -0.79 -2.42 -1.28
C LYS A 56 -1.87 -1.90 -2.23
N LYS A 57 -1.49 -1.37 -3.39
CA LYS A 57 -2.44 -0.96 -4.43
C LYS A 57 -3.28 -2.15 -4.91
N ASP A 58 -2.63 -3.28 -5.23
CA ASP A 58 -3.30 -4.51 -5.63
C ASP A 58 -4.25 -5.03 -4.53
N HIS A 59 -3.85 -4.91 -3.25
CA HIS A 59 -4.69 -5.30 -2.12
C HIS A 59 -5.91 -4.39 -1.96
N ILE A 60 -5.74 -3.07 -2.10
CA ILE A 60 -6.84 -2.10 -2.10
C ILE A 60 -7.80 -2.36 -3.26
N GLU A 61 -7.29 -2.56 -4.48
CA GLU A 61 -8.11 -2.86 -5.66
C GLU A 61 -8.85 -4.20 -5.51
N GLY A 62 -8.21 -5.21 -4.92
CA GLY A 62 -8.83 -6.48 -4.58
C GLY A 62 -9.97 -6.31 -3.58
N LEU A 63 -9.74 -5.59 -2.49
CA LEU A 63 -10.74 -5.33 -1.45
C LEU A 63 -11.89 -4.46 -1.97
N SER A 64 -11.60 -3.40 -2.72
CA SER A 64 -12.59 -2.52 -3.37
C SER A 64 -13.49 -3.32 -4.30
N ARG A 65 -12.92 -4.24 -5.11
CA ARG A 65 -13.69 -5.13 -5.98
C ARG A 65 -14.60 -6.09 -5.20
N ILE A 66 -14.15 -6.59 -4.06
CA ILE A 66 -14.93 -7.54 -3.24
C ILE A 66 -16.03 -6.81 -2.46
N THR A 67 -15.74 -5.62 -1.95
CA THR A 67 -16.65 -4.79 -1.13
C THR A 67 -17.65 -3.98 -1.96
N GLY A 68 -17.40 -3.79 -3.26
CA GLY A 68 -18.23 -2.93 -4.11
C GLY A 68 -18.08 -1.44 -3.81
N ILE A 69 -17.04 -1.05 -3.05
CA ILE A 69 -16.70 0.34 -2.78
C ILE A 69 -15.89 0.84 -3.99
N ALA A 70 -16.59 1.40 -4.98
CA ALA A 70 -16.02 1.98 -6.20
C ALA A 70 -15.98 3.51 -6.10
#